data_AF-A0A6N9SSJ4-F1
#
_entry.id   AF-A0A6N9SSJ4-F1
#
_cell.length_a   1.000
_cell.length_b   1.000
_cell.length_c   1.000
_cell.angle_alpha   90.00
_cell.angle_beta   90.00
_cell.angle_gamma   90.00
#
_symmetry.space_group_name_H-M   'P 1'
#
loop_
_entity.id
_entity.type
_entity.pdbx_description
1 polymer ?
#
loop_
_entity_poly.entity_id
_entity_poly.type
_entity_poly.pdbx_seq_one_letter_code
_entity_poly.pdbx_strand_id
1 'polypeptide(L)'
;MTVPDNNAILLGKLLAETYRIQRKLGIPSADDAKIYALLNGFESAIDDELQRIGFVSKEQETHVMDVLNPIWEDPGKLACFKGFYDIENELKAGGVDRTTAIAVLKYLNAHGRFTDVIAKMDTSGSPSECRTFDLGKWDA
;
A
#
# COMPACT_ATOMS: atom_id res chain seq x y z
N MET A 1 -27.99 16.13 8.04
CA MET A 1 -27.66 14.82 8.63
C MET A 1 -27.42 13.87 7.48
N THR A 2 -26.15 13.59 7.16
CA THR A 2 -25.78 12.53 6.23
C THR A 2 -26.06 11.19 6.91
N VAL A 3 -26.75 10.29 6.21
CA VAL A 3 -26.97 8.92 6.70
C VAL A 3 -25.61 8.22 6.67
N PRO A 4 -25.16 7.58 7.76
CA PRO A 4 -23.88 6.87 7.76
C PRO A 4 -23.91 5.73 6.74
N ASP A 5 -22.79 5.55 6.02
CA ASP A 5 -22.68 4.52 5.00
C ASP A 5 -22.82 3.13 5.63
N ASN A 6 -23.91 2.43 5.28
CA ASN A 6 -24.20 1.09 5.78
C ASN A 6 -23.07 0.09 5.51
N ASN A 7 -22.30 0.27 4.42
CA ASN A 7 -21.17 -0.59 4.11
C ASN A 7 -20.00 -0.34 5.05
N ALA A 8 -19.75 0.92 5.43
CA ALA A 8 -18.70 1.28 6.38
C ALA A 8 -19.00 0.72 7.78
N ILE A 9 -20.26 0.77 8.22
CA ILE A 9 -20.70 0.16 9.47
C ILE A 9 -20.53 -1.37 9.43
N LEU A 10 -20.92 -2.02 8.34
CA LEU A 10 -20.75 -3.46 8.19
C LEU A 10 -19.27 -3.87 8.24
N LEU A 11 -18.40 -3.12 7.54
CA LEU A 11 -16.96 -3.33 7.58
C LEU A 11 -16.42 -3.19 9.01
N GLY A 12 -16.80 -2.13 9.73
CA GLY A 12 -16.40 -1.92 11.12
C GLY A 12 -16.73 -3.12 12.01
N LYS A 13 -17.96 -3.67 11.88
CA LYS A 13 -18.37 -4.86 12.64
C LYS A 13 -17.54 -6.10 12.29
N LEU A 14 -17.31 -6.35 10.99
CA LEU A 14 -16.51 -7.49 10.53
C LEU A 14 -15.05 -7.39 11.02
N LEU A 15 -14.47 -6.18 10.96
CA LEU A 15 -13.12 -5.92 11.42
C LEU A 15 -12.99 -6.13 12.94
N ALA A 16 -13.97 -5.66 13.72
CA ALA A 16 -13.98 -5.86 15.16
C ALA A 16 -14.06 -7.35 15.55
N GLU A 17 -14.88 -8.14 14.85
CA GLU A 17 -14.93 -9.59 15.07
C GLU A 17 -13.61 -10.27 14.69
N THR A 18 -12.93 -9.78 13.64
CA THR A 18 -11.59 -10.24 13.27
C THR A 18 -10.57 -9.97 14.39
N TYR A 19 -10.57 -8.76 14.96
CA TYR A 19 -9.72 -8.41 16.11
C TYR A 19 -10.00 -9.28 17.34
N ARG A 20 -11.27 -9.61 17.61
CA ARG A 20 -11.63 -10.54 18.70
C ARG A 20 -11.08 -11.94 18.48
N ILE A 21 -11.10 -12.42 17.23
CA ILE A 21 -10.52 -13.72 16.86
C ILE A 21 -9.00 -13.68 17.02
N GLN A 22 -8.33 -12.65 16.50
CA GLN A 22 -6.87 -12.48 16.63
C GLN A 22 -6.43 -12.48 18.09
N ARG A 23 -7.11 -11.73 18.97
CA ARG A 23 -6.86 -11.75 20.42
C ARG A 23 -6.99 -13.14 21.03
N LYS A 24 -8.03 -13.90 20.68
CA LYS A 24 -8.23 -15.28 21.17
C LYS A 24 -7.12 -16.22 20.71
N LEU A 25 -6.51 -15.96 19.56
CA LEU A 25 -5.40 -16.73 19.00
C LEU A 25 -4.02 -16.23 19.48
N GLY A 26 -3.96 -15.18 20.32
CA GLY A 26 -2.70 -14.59 20.77
C GLY A 26 -1.96 -13.79 19.69
N ILE A 27 -2.63 -13.42 18.60
CA ILE A 27 -2.08 -12.61 17.51
C ILE A 27 -2.17 -11.12 17.92
N PRO A 28 -1.13 -10.31 17.69
CA PRO A 28 -1.20 -8.86 17.88
C PRO A 28 -2.45 -8.26 17.22
N SER A 29 -3.20 -7.46 17.98
CA SER A 29 -4.53 -6.97 17.58
C SER A 29 -4.84 -5.64 18.25
N ALA A 30 -5.90 -4.96 17.79
CA ALA A 30 -6.41 -3.75 18.41
C ALA A 30 -6.81 -3.94 19.89
N ASP A 31 -6.85 -2.83 20.63
CA ASP A 31 -7.29 -2.80 22.03
C ASP A 31 -8.82 -2.95 22.19
N ASP A 32 -9.27 -3.16 23.43
CA ASP A 32 -10.69 -3.37 23.73
C ASP A 32 -11.55 -2.14 23.41
N ALA A 33 -10.99 -0.94 23.50
CA ALA A 33 -11.70 0.30 23.22
C ALA A 33 -12.01 0.44 21.71
N LYS A 34 -11.02 0.20 20.85
CA LYS A 34 -11.19 0.20 19.39
C LYS A 34 -12.15 -0.90 18.94
N ILE A 35 -12.04 -2.11 19.51
CA ILE A 35 -12.97 -3.22 19.23
C ILE A 35 -14.42 -2.83 19.59
N TYR A 36 -14.63 -2.29 20.79
CA TYR A 36 -15.96 -1.85 21.24
C TYR A 36 -16.51 -0.75 20.33
N ALA A 37 -15.69 0.25 19.98
CA ALA A 37 -16.09 1.35 19.12
C ALA A 37 -16.55 0.86 17.73
N LEU A 38 -15.78 -0.05 17.12
CA LEU A 38 -16.11 -0.62 15.80
C LEU A 38 -17.38 -1.49 15.85
N LEU A 39 -17.58 -2.31 16.89
CA LEU A 39 -18.81 -3.11 17.05
C LEU A 39 -20.09 -2.27 17.14
N ASN A 40 -19.96 -1.07 17.72
CA ASN A 40 -21.08 -0.17 17.98
C ASN A 40 -21.22 0.95 16.93
N GLY A 41 -20.44 0.91 15.85
CA GLY A 41 -20.58 1.84 14.73
C GLY A 41 -20.12 3.27 15.05
N PHE A 42 -19.12 3.44 15.90
CA PHE A 42 -18.51 4.76 16.13
C PHE A 42 -17.80 5.22 14.84
N GLU A 43 -18.34 6.26 14.22
CA GLU A 43 -17.90 6.80 12.93
C GLU A 43 -16.39 7.09 12.93
N SER A 44 -15.88 7.79 13.95
CA SER A 44 -14.45 8.09 14.06
C SER A 44 -13.55 6.84 14.06
N ALA A 45 -13.99 5.75 14.69
CA ALA A 45 -13.22 4.52 14.72
C ALA A 45 -13.18 3.82 13.36
N ILE A 46 -14.27 3.91 12.60
CA ILE A 46 -14.38 3.38 11.23
C ILE A 46 -13.53 4.21 10.28
N ASP A 47 -13.66 5.54 10.35
CA ASP A 47 -12.91 6.48 9.51
C ASP A 47 -11.40 6.34 9.73
N ASP A 48 -10.94 6.20 10.98
CA ASP A 48 -9.54 5.94 11.30
C ASP A 48 -9.01 4.68 10.57
N GLU A 49 -9.79 3.59 10.56
CA GLU A 49 -9.39 2.33 9.93
C GLU A 49 -9.42 2.42 8.41
N LEU A 50 -10.44 3.06 7.84
CA LEU A 50 -10.52 3.32 6.39
C LEU A 50 -9.35 4.19 5.91
N GLN A 51 -9.02 5.25 6.66
CA GLN A 51 -7.86 6.10 6.36
C GLN A 51 -6.55 5.33 6.48
N ARG A 52 -6.42 4.44 7.49
CA ARG A 52 -5.22 3.63 7.68
C ARG A 52 -5.01 2.61 6.57
N ILE A 53 -6.07 1.98 6.05
CA ILE A 53 -6.00 1.08 4.90
C ILE A 53 -5.50 1.85 3.67
N GLY A 54 -5.94 3.10 3.52
CA GLY A 54 -5.62 3.93 2.37
C GLY A 54 -6.38 3.49 1.11
N PHE A 55 -6.19 4.23 0.03
CA PHE A 55 -6.80 3.92 -1.27
C PHE A 55 -5.78 4.19 -2.36
N VAL A 56 -5.54 3.17 -3.19
CA VAL A 56 -4.74 3.29 -4.41
C VAL A 56 -5.71 3.19 -5.58
N SER A 57 -5.83 4.26 -6.37
CA SER A 57 -6.73 4.27 -7.51
C SER A 57 -6.15 3.50 -8.69
N LYS A 58 -7.02 3.07 -9.61
CA LYS A 58 -6.60 2.41 -10.86
C LYS A 58 -5.73 3.33 -11.71
N GLU A 59 -6.02 4.62 -11.71
CA GLU A 59 -5.25 5.65 -12.42
C GLU A 59 -3.84 5.75 -11.83
N GLN A 60 -3.70 5.71 -10.50
CA GLN A 60 -2.39 5.71 -9.84
C GLN A 60 -1.60 4.45 -10.17
N GLU A 61 -2.22 3.26 -10.11
CA GLU A 61 -1.59 2.00 -10.51
C GLU A 61 -1.12 2.04 -11.97
N THR A 62 -2.01 2.49 -12.87
CA THR A 62 -1.72 2.59 -14.30
C THR A 62 -0.56 3.56 -14.55
N HIS A 63 -0.57 4.72 -13.88
CA HIS A 63 0.51 5.71 -14.01
C HIS A 63 1.86 5.15 -13.57
N VAL A 64 1.92 4.41 -12.46
CA VAL A 64 3.17 3.73 -12.06
C VAL A 64 3.63 2.76 -13.16
N MET A 65 2.71 1.96 -13.72
CA MET A 65 3.07 1.05 -14.81
C MET A 65 3.58 1.79 -16.05
N ASP A 66 2.96 2.90 -16.43
CA ASP A 66 3.35 3.71 -17.58
C ASP A 66 4.75 4.32 -17.41
N VAL A 67 5.14 4.66 -16.17
CA VAL A 67 6.49 5.13 -15.85
C VAL A 67 7.52 3.99 -15.91
N LEU A 68 7.16 2.78 -15.49
CA LEU A 68 8.08 1.64 -15.47
C LEU A 68 8.24 0.97 -16.84
N ASN A 69 7.18 0.92 -17.65
CA ASN A 69 7.16 0.25 -18.96
C ASN A 69 8.33 0.66 -19.86
N PRO A 70 8.60 1.96 -20.11
CA PRO A 70 9.70 2.38 -20.96
C PRO A 70 11.08 1.95 -20.44
N ILE A 71 11.25 1.80 -19.12
CA ILE A 71 12.51 1.34 -18.52
C ILE A 71 12.63 -0.18 -18.67
N TRP A 72 11.52 -0.91 -18.50
CA TRP A 72 11.48 -2.36 -18.54
C TRP A 72 11.64 -2.92 -19.96
N GLU A 73 11.02 -2.29 -20.95
CA GLU A 73 11.02 -2.76 -22.34
C GLU A 73 12.33 -2.45 -23.09
N ASP A 74 13.12 -1.48 -22.61
CA ASP A 74 14.37 -1.05 -23.24
C ASP A 74 15.58 -1.43 -22.36
N PRO A 75 16.39 -2.43 -22.77
CA PRO A 75 17.58 -2.84 -22.03
C PRO A 75 18.60 -1.73 -21.79
N GLY A 76 18.69 -0.74 -22.68
CA GLY A 76 19.58 0.41 -22.54
C GLY A 76 19.11 1.35 -21.43
N LYS A 77 17.80 1.62 -21.37
CA LYS A 77 17.22 2.40 -20.26
C LYS A 77 17.32 1.65 -18.95
N LEU A 78 17.04 0.35 -18.94
CA LEU A 78 17.23 -0.49 -17.76
C LEU A 78 18.68 -0.43 -17.28
N ALA A 79 19.66 -0.54 -18.18
CA ALA A 79 21.08 -0.47 -17.83
C ALA A 79 21.44 0.87 -17.15
N CYS A 80 20.90 1.98 -17.65
CA CYS A 80 21.14 3.33 -17.13
C CYS A 80 20.33 3.68 -15.88
N PHE A 81 19.26 2.95 -15.57
CA PHE A 81 18.39 3.20 -14.42
C PHE A 81 19.15 2.99 -13.09
N LYS A 82 19.13 4.01 -12.23
CA LYS A 82 19.90 4.07 -10.98
C LYS A 82 19.07 3.81 -9.73
N GLY A 83 17.76 3.98 -9.80
CA GLY A 83 16.86 3.74 -8.68
C GLY A 83 15.66 4.68 -8.66
N PHE A 84 14.93 4.68 -7.56
CA PHE A 84 13.65 5.36 -7.40
C PHE A 84 13.72 6.87 -7.70
N TYR A 85 14.82 7.54 -7.38
CA TYR A 85 14.97 8.97 -7.65
C TYR A 85 14.91 9.34 -9.13
N ASP A 86 15.22 8.40 -10.04
CA ASP A 86 15.14 8.64 -11.48
C ASP A 86 13.68 8.77 -11.97
N ILE A 87 12.72 8.18 -11.25
CA ILE A 87 11.28 8.17 -11.61
C ILE A 87 10.40 8.99 -10.65
N GLU A 88 10.91 9.41 -9.50
CA GLU A 88 10.11 10.04 -8.44
C GLU A 88 9.34 11.28 -8.91
N ASN A 89 9.96 12.12 -9.75
CA ASN A 89 9.30 13.32 -10.26
C ASN A 89 8.15 13.00 -11.21
N GLU A 90 8.30 11.96 -12.03
CA GLU A 90 7.28 11.55 -12.99
C GLU A 90 6.10 10.88 -12.29
N LEU A 91 6.37 10.06 -11.27
CA LEU A 91 5.33 9.52 -10.39
C LEU A 91 4.53 10.64 -9.71
N LYS A 92 5.20 11.64 -9.16
CA LYS A 92 4.53 12.79 -8.51
C LYS A 92 3.67 13.60 -9.49
N ALA A 93 4.11 13.76 -10.74
CA ALA A 93 3.34 14.46 -11.76
C ALA A 93 1.98 13.79 -12.06
N GLY A 94 1.89 12.47 -11.88
CA GLY A 94 0.63 11.70 -11.99
C GLY A 94 -0.12 11.52 -10.67
N GLY A 95 0.21 12.28 -9.61
CA GLY A 95 -0.48 12.19 -8.33
C GLY A 95 -0.13 10.93 -7.52
N VAL A 96 1.02 10.32 -7.79
CA VAL A 96 1.53 9.18 -7.03
C VAL A 96 2.59 9.68 -6.05
N ASP A 97 2.23 9.71 -4.77
CA ASP A 97 3.19 9.99 -3.70
C ASP A 97 4.06 8.76 -3.38
N ARG A 98 5.03 8.92 -2.49
CA ARG A 98 5.96 7.84 -2.17
C ARG A 98 5.26 6.64 -1.51
N THR A 99 4.30 6.88 -0.64
CA THR A 99 3.54 5.82 0.05
C THR A 99 2.77 4.97 -0.96
N THR A 100 2.06 5.64 -1.88
CA THR A 100 1.32 5.01 -2.98
C THR A 100 2.27 4.25 -3.91
N ALA A 101 3.40 4.86 -4.29
CA ALA A 101 4.40 4.21 -5.12
C ALA A 101 4.93 2.93 -4.47
N ILE A 102 5.25 2.95 -3.18
CA ILE A 102 5.71 1.76 -2.45
C ILE A 102 4.64 0.67 -2.45
N ALA A 103 3.38 1.02 -2.20
CA ALA A 103 2.28 0.06 -2.20
C ALA A 103 2.12 -0.60 -3.59
N VAL A 104 2.12 0.19 -4.66
CA VAL A 104 2.01 -0.30 -6.04
C VAL A 104 3.22 -1.15 -6.43
N LEU A 105 4.44 -0.70 -6.13
CA LEU A 105 5.67 -1.44 -6.46
C LEU A 105 5.73 -2.79 -5.73
N LYS A 106 5.32 -2.85 -4.46
CA LYS A 106 5.19 -4.12 -3.72
C LYS A 106 4.17 -5.05 -4.38
N TYR A 107 3.01 -4.51 -4.75
CA TYR A 107 1.96 -5.26 -5.43
C TYR A 107 2.45 -5.83 -6.76
N LEU A 108 3.08 -5.00 -7.61
CA LEU A 108 3.62 -5.42 -8.91
C LEU A 108 4.73 -6.48 -8.74
N ASN A 109 5.66 -6.27 -7.80
CA ASN A 109 6.74 -7.21 -7.52
C ASN A 109 6.20 -8.57 -7.05
N ALA A 110 5.20 -8.58 -6.16
CA ALA A 110 4.54 -9.81 -5.71
C ALA A 110 3.84 -10.57 -6.84
N HIS A 111 3.38 -9.86 -7.86
CA HIS A 111 2.83 -10.45 -9.09
C HIS A 111 3.90 -10.81 -10.14
N GLY A 112 5.20 -10.69 -9.82
CA GLY A 112 6.29 -10.99 -10.74
C GLY A 112 6.41 -10.00 -11.90
N ARG A 113 5.87 -8.78 -11.76
CA ARG A 113 5.91 -7.75 -12.79
C ARG A 113 7.00 -6.73 -12.48
N PHE A 114 7.73 -6.30 -13.51
CA PHE A 114 8.80 -5.31 -13.40
C PHE A 114 9.92 -5.67 -12.40
N THR A 115 10.07 -6.95 -12.06
CA THR A 115 11.04 -7.45 -11.06
C THR A 115 12.45 -6.93 -11.28
N ASP A 116 12.85 -6.79 -12.54
CA ASP A 116 14.20 -6.43 -12.96
C ASP A 116 14.45 -4.91 -12.74
N VAL A 117 13.43 -4.10 -12.99
CA VAL A 117 13.44 -2.66 -12.70
C VAL A 117 13.42 -2.42 -11.20
N ILE A 118 12.56 -3.15 -10.48
CA ILE A 118 12.37 -3.03 -9.04
C ILE A 118 13.63 -3.47 -8.29
N ALA A 119 14.29 -4.55 -8.73
CA ALA A 119 15.56 -5.00 -8.14
C ALA A 119 16.67 -3.93 -8.25
N LYS A 120 16.68 -3.13 -9.31
CA LYS A 120 17.62 -2.00 -9.47
C LYS A 120 17.36 -0.83 -8.52
N MET A 121 16.22 -0.82 -7.83
CA MET A 121 15.95 0.21 -6.82
C MET A 121 16.67 -0.06 -5.50
N ASP A 122 17.25 -1.24 -5.26
CA ASP A 122 18.05 -1.52 -4.06
C ASP A 122 19.46 -0.90 -4.15
N THR A 123 19.53 0.43 -4.17
CA THR A 123 20.77 1.19 -4.32
C THR A 123 20.71 2.52 -3.55
N SER A 124 21.82 3.26 -3.53
CA SER A 124 21.85 4.64 -3.05
C SER A 124 21.02 5.61 -3.91
N GLY A 125 20.60 5.20 -5.12
CA GLY A 125 19.68 5.93 -5.99
C GLY A 125 18.22 5.84 -5.56
N SER A 126 17.94 5.25 -4.40
CA SER A 126 16.61 5.18 -3.80
C SER A 126 16.65 5.59 -2.32
N PRO A 127 15.55 6.19 -1.81
CA PRO A 127 15.37 6.34 -0.38
C PRO A 127 15.24 4.96 0.28
N SER A 128 15.56 4.86 1.57
CA SER A 128 15.64 3.59 2.31
C SER A 128 14.39 2.73 2.19
N GLU A 129 13.22 3.36 2.24
CA GLU A 129 11.90 2.75 2.15
C GLU A 129 11.55 2.22 0.74
N CYS A 130 12.31 2.63 -0.28
CA CYS A 130 12.16 2.21 -1.68
C CYS A 130 13.31 1.32 -2.15
N ARG A 131 13.92 0.55 -1.24
CA ARG A 131 14.99 -0.42 -1.58
C ARG A 131 14.51 -1.86 -1.59
N THR A 132 13.55 -2.20 -0.74
CA THR A 132 13.03 -3.56 -0.60
C THR A 132 11.52 -3.58 -0.74
N PHE A 133 11.02 -4.31 -1.74
CA PHE A 133 9.59 -4.38 -2.08
C PHE A 133 9.00 -5.79 -1.87
N ASP A 134 9.63 -6.60 -1.03
CA ASP A 134 9.15 -7.94 -0.71
C ASP A 134 8.01 -7.90 0.31
N LEU A 135 6.96 -8.68 0.06
CA LEU A 135 5.85 -8.87 1.01
C LEU A 135 6.22 -9.80 2.18
N GLY A 136 7.29 -10.59 2.05
CA GLY A 136 7.69 -11.63 3.01
C GLY A 136 8.15 -11.16 4.40
N LYS A 137 8.01 -9.86 4.71
CA LYS A 137 8.25 -9.30 6.06
C LYS A 137 6.97 -8.88 6.79
N TRP A 138 5.79 -9.30 6.32
CA TRP A 138 4.53 -9.13 7.06
C TRP A 138 4.30 -10.22 8.13
N ASP A 139 5.16 -11.24 8.20
CA ASP A 139 5.08 -12.37 9.14
C ASP A 139 6.08 -12.29 10.32
N ALA A 140 6.53 -11.09 10.73
CA ALA A 140 7.45 -10.92 11.86
C ALA A 140 6.89 -9.97 12.94
#